data_AF-A0A852Q4D0-F1
#
_entry.id   AF-A0A852Q4D0-F1
#
_cell.length_a   1.000
_cell.length_b   1.000
_cell.length_c   1.000
_cell.angle_alpha   90.00
_cell.angle_beta   90.00
_cell.angle_gamma   90.00
#
_symmetry.space_group_name_H-M   'P 1'
#
loop_
_entity.id
_entity.type
_entity.pdbx_description
1 polymer ?
#
loop_
_entity_poly.entity_id
_entity_poly.type
_entity_poly.pdbx_seq_one_letter_code
_entity_poly.pdbx_strand_id
1 'polypeptide(L)'
;MAGYPQTEIESFYRQEKEALAWQADHNTATPMLTQIAQNRGVPFEILVEKVIEKSAQFAVAIGIIIGQRQAFEDRLLALKTPEELTALEREIEQWQFQTN
;
A
#
# COMPACT_ATOMS: atom_id res chain seq x y z
N MET A 1 14.17 -11.34 -0.80
CA MET A 1 12.94 -11.82 -1.46
C MET A 1 12.95 -11.27 -2.87
N ALA A 2 13.00 -12.12 -3.89
CA ALA A 2 12.74 -11.65 -5.26
C ALA A 2 11.22 -11.38 -5.33
N GLY A 3 10.84 -10.19 -4.86
CA GLY A 3 9.46 -9.70 -4.87
C GLY A 3 9.05 -9.34 -6.30
N TYR A 4 7.74 -9.24 -6.50
CA TYR A 4 7.07 -8.92 -7.77
C TYR A 4 7.87 -8.02 -8.72
N PRO A 5 7.86 -8.29 -10.04
CA PRO A 5 8.44 -7.38 -11.02
C PRO A 5 7.92 -5.95 -10.84
N GLN A 6 8.76 -4.95 -11.11
CA GLN A 6 8.39 -3.55 -10.96
C GLN A 6 7.09 -3.18 -11.72
N THR A 7 6.92 -3.75 -12.92
CA THR A 7 5.72 -3.60 -13.73
C THR A 7 4.45 -4.12 -13.04
N GLU A 8 4.57 -5.14 -12.21
CA GLU A 8 3.46 -5.68 -11.43
C GLU A 8 3.13 -4.77 -10.25
N ILE A 9 4.13 -4.25 -9.55
CA ILE A 9 3.92 -3.27 -8.46
C ILE A 9 3.19 -2.02 -8.97
N GLU A 10 3.62 -1.49 -10.12
CA GLU A 10 2.98 -0.35 -10.77
C GLU A 10 1.53 -0.62 -11.20
N SER A 11 1.16 -1.90 -11.37
CA SER A 11 -0.18 -2.31 -11.76
C SER A 11 -1.17 -2.42 -10.58
N PHE A 12 -0.71 -2.43 -9.32
CA PHE A 12 -1.57 -2.68 -8.16
C PHE A 12 -2.75 -1.72 -8.07
N TYR A 13 -2.52 -0.42 -8.30
CA TYR A 13 -3.60 0.57 -8.31
C TYR A 13 -4.62 0.34 -9.43
N ARG A 14 -4.19 -0.20 -10.58
CA ARG A 14 -5.13 -0.56 -11.66
C ARG A 14 -5.94 -1.78 -11.26
N GLN A 15 -5.31 -2.80 -10.68
CA GLN A 15 -6.00 -4.00 -10.19
C GLN A 15 -7.05 -3.62 -9.14
N GLU A 16 -6.71 -2.79 -8.17
CA GLU A 16 -7.64 -2.26 -7.17
C GLU A 16 -8.82 -1.53 -7.82
N LYS A 17 -8.54 -0.62 -8.77
CA LYS A 17 -9.58 0.14 -9.46
C LYS A 17 -10.56 -0.77 -10.23
N GLU A 18 -10.04 -1.75 -10.95
CA GLU A 18 -10.88 -2.73 -11.65
C GLU A 18 -11.71 -3.57 -10.67
N ALA A 19 -11.12 -4.02 -9.56
CA ALA A 19 -11.80 -4.82 -8.56
C ALA A 19 -12.95 -4.06 -7.88
N LEU A 20 -12.69 -2.82 -7.44
CA LEU A 20 -13.70 -1.95 -6.82
C LEU A 20 -14.82 -1.58 -7.80
N ALA A 21 -14.49 -1.29 -9.06
CA ALA A 21 -15.49 -0.94 -10.06
C ALA A 21 -16.40 -2.13 -10.40
N TRP A 22 -15.84 -3.34 -10.51
CA TRP A 22 -16.62 -4.56 -10.70
C TRP A 22 -17.47 -4.92 -9.47
N GLN A 23 -16.93 -4.72 -8.26
CA GLN A 23 -17.69 -4.94 -7.03
C GLN A 23 -18.92 -4.03 -6.95
N ALA A 24 -18.80 -2.78 -7.43
CA ALA A 24 -19.90 -1.81 -7.50
C ALA A 24 -20.90 -2.12 -8.62
N ASP A 25 -20.43 -2.56 -9.79
CA ASP A 25 -21.25 -2.98 -10.93
C ASP A 25 -20.59 -4.18 -11.64
N HIS A 26 -21.22 -5.35 -11.52
CA HIS A 26 -20.69 -6.63 -12.04
C HIS A 26 -20.69 -6.70 -13.58
N ASN A 27 -21.20 -5.68 -14.27
CA ASN A 27 -21.08 -5.51 -15.72
C ASN A 27 -19.85 -4.70 -16.14
N THR A 28 -19.10 -4.13 -15.18
CA THR A 28 -17.91 -3.33 -15.48
C THR A 28 -16.81 -4.18 -16.07
N ALA A 29 -16.20 -3.70 -17.17
CA ALA A 29 -15.07 -4.38 -17.80
C ALA A 29 -13.80 -4.33 -16.92
N THR A 30 -13.16 -5.48 -16.74
CA THR A 30 -11.94 -5.67 -15.93
C THR A 30 -10.84 -6.37 -16.74
N PRO A 31 -10.34 -5.75 -17.82
CA PRO A 31 -9.46 -6.42 -18.77
C PRO A 31 -8.17 -6.95 -18.13
N MET A 32 -7.59 -6.28 -17.13
CA MET A 32 -6.39 -6.77 -16.45
C MET A 32 -6.72 -7.95 -15.54
N LEU A 33 -7.71 -7.82 -14.66
CA LEU A 33 -8.08 -8.90 -13.74
C LEU A 33 -8.60 -10.14 -14.47
N THR A 34 -9.33 -9.94 -15.57
CA THR A 34 -9.79 -11.04 -16.44
C THR A 34 -8.61 -11.84 -16.98
N GLN A 35 -7.60 -11.17 -17.55
CA GLN A 35 -6.41 -11.85 -18.08
C GLN A 35 -5.58 -12.51 -16.96
N ILE A 36 -5.48 -11.88 -15.79
CA ILE A 36 -4.78 -12.47 -14.63
C ILE A 36 -5.50 -13.75 -14.17
N ALA A 37 -6.83 -13.71 -14.00
CA ALA A 37 -7.61 -14.85 -13.56
C ALA A 37 -7.50 -16.03 -14.54
N GLN A 38 -7.67 -15.75 -15.84
CA GLN A 38 -7.57 -16.75 -16.90
C GLN A 38 -6.19 -17.41 -16.96
N ASN A 39 -5.11 -16.62 -17.01
CA ASN A 39 -3.75 -17.17 -17.10
C ASN A 39 -3.32 -17.93 -15.86
N ARG A 40 -3.84 -17.55 -14.67
CA ARG A 40 -3.56 -18.23 -13.41
C ARG A 40 -4.48 -19.42 -13.14
N GLY A 41 -5.57 -19.58 -13.91
CA GLY A 41 -6.59 -20.60 -13.66
C GLY A 41 -7.31 -20.44 -12.31
N VAL A 42 -7.44 -19.20 -11.81
CA VAL A 42 -8.15 -18.91 -10.55
C VAL A 42 -9.54 -18.34 -10.83
N PRO A 43 -10.54 -18.61 -9.97
CA PRO A 43 -11.84 -17.98 -10.11
C PRO A 43 -11.73 -16.45 -10.08
N PHE A 44 -12.44 -15.77 -10.98
CA PHE A 44 -12.34 -14.32 -11.16
C PHE A 44 -12.81 -13.57 -9.90
N GLU A 45 -13.91 -14.00 -9.30
CA GLU A 45 -14.49 -13.40 -8.10
C GLU A 45 -13.56 -13.52 -6.89
N ILE A 46 -12.86 -14.66 -6.77
CA ILE A 46 -11.86 -14.88 -5.72
C ILE A 46 -10.64 -13.97 -5.93
N LEU A 47 -10.24 -13.74 -7.19
CA LEU A 47 -9.18 -12.79 -7.49
C LEU A 47 -9.58 -11.36 -7.10
N VAL A 48 -10.81 -10.93 -7.44
CA VAL A 48 -11.35 -9.62 -7.07
C VAL A 48 -11.33 -9.43 -5.55
N GLU A 49 -11.85 -10.41 -4.79
CA GLU A 49 -11.86 -10.36 -3.32
C GLU A 49 -10.43 -10.21 -2.76
N LYS A 50 -9.48 -11.01 -3.28
CA LYS A 50 -8.09 -10.97 -2.84
C LYS A 50 -7.38 -9.67 -3.19
N VAL A 51 -7.70 -9.07 -4.33
CA VAL A 51 -7.16 -7.76 -4.71
C VAL A 51 -7.66 -6.70 -3.73
N ILE A 52 -8.97 -6.66 -3.44
CA ILE A 52 -9.54 -5.70 -2.49
C ILE A 52 -8.95 -5.87 -1.09
N GLU A 53 -8.88 -7.12 -0.60
CA GLU A 53 -8.30 -7.44 0.72
C GLU A 53 -6.84 -6.95 0.81
N LYS A 54 -6.02 -7.27 -0.19
CA LYS A 54 -4.60 -6.91 -0.20
C LYS A 54 -4.41 -5.40 -0.38
N SER A 55 -5.19 -4.75 -1.22
CA SER A 55 -5.14 -3.30 -1.40
C SER A 55 -5.52 -2.55 -0.13
N ALA A 56 -6.54 -3.01 0.60
CA ALA A 56 -6.91 -2.44 1.88
C ALA A 56 -5.78 -2.58 2.93
N GLN A 57 -5.17 -3.77 3.04
CA GLN A 57 -4.02 -3.99 3.93
C GLN A 57 -2.83 -3.10 3.54
N PHE A 58 -2.54 -2.99 2.24
CA PHE A 58 -1.48 -2.14 1.71
C PHE A 58 -1.73 -0.65 2.01
N ALA A 59 -2.96 -0.17 1.82
CA ALA A 59 -3.35 1.20 2.08
C ALA A 59 -3.15 1.58 3.56
N VAL A 60 -3.49 0.69 4.50
CA VAL A 60 -3.25 0.90 5.93
C VAL A 60 -1.75 0.95 6.22
N ALA A 61 -0.98 -0.03 5.73
CA ALA A 61 0.46 -0.09 5.99
C ALA A 61 1.20 1.15 5.45
N ILE A 62 0.92 1.55 4.22
CA ILE A 62 1.56 2.73 3.62
C ILE A 62 1.09 4.02 4.29
N GLY A 63 -0.17 4.09 4.72
CA GLY A 63 -0.71 5.21 5.49
C GLY A 63 0.03 5.43 6.81
N ILE A 64 0.34 4.36 7.54
CA ILE A 64 1.14 4.42 8.78
C ILE A 64 2.55 4.95 8.48
N ILE A 65 3.21 4.43 7.46
CA ILE A 65 4.58 4.84 7.08
C ILE A 65 4.60 6.32 6.67
N ILE A 66 3.67 6.74 5.81
CA ILE A 66 3.60 8.12 5.32
C ILE A 66 3.30 9.07 6.47
N GLY A 67 2.30 8.75 7.30
CA GLY A 67 1.91 9.57 8.45
C GLY A 67 3.05 9.72 9.45
N GLN A 68 3.76 8.64 9.77
CA GLN A 68 4.93 8.71 10.66
C GLN A 68 6.03 9.58 10.07
N ARG A 69 6.35 9.41 8.78
CA ARG A 69 7.35 10.23 8.09
C ARG A 69 6.99 11.72 8.17
N GLN A 70 5.73 12.06 7.93
CA GLN A 70 5.22 13.43 8.05
C GLN A 70 5.35 13.96 9.48
N ALA A 71 4.98 13.17 10.49
CA ALA A 71 5.12 13.57 11.89
C ALA A 71 6.58 13.83 12.29
N PHE A 72 7.53 13.04 11.79
CA PHE A 72 8.96 13.30 11.99
C PHE A 72 9.44 14.55 11.26
N GLU A 73 8.98 14.77 10.02
CA GLU A 73 9.29 15.97 9.23
C GLU A 73 8.80 17.26 9.91
N ASP A 74 7.56 17.26 10.40
CA ASP A 74 6.98 18.39 11.12
C ASP A 74 7.78 18.73 12.40
N ARG A 75 8.20 17.69 13.13
CA ARG A 75 9.02 17.86 14.34
C ARG A 75 10.42 18.36 14.01
N LEU A 76 11.05 17.84 12.96
CA LEU A 76 12.36 18.26 12.48
C LEU A 76 12.38 19.75 12.16
N LEU A 77 11.35 20.25 11.47
CA LEU A 77 11.21 21.66 11.09
C LEU A 77 10.95 22.59 12.29
N ALA A 78 10.47 22.05 13.42
CA ALA A 78 10.16 22.82 14.63
C ALA A 78 11.31 22.90 15.65
N LEU A 79 12.40 22.16 15.44
CA LEU A 79 13.53 22.10 16.39
C LEU A 79 14.25 23.44 16.52
N LYS A 80 14.80 23.70 17.71
CA LYS A 80 15.54 24.93 18.03
C LYS A 80 16.96 24.65 18.51
N THR A 81 17.27 23.41 18.87
CA THR A 81 18.54 23.05 19.51
C THR A 81 19.15 21.77 18.93
N PRO A 82 20.49 21.63 18.96
CA PRO A 82 21.17 20.39 18.58
C PRO A 82 20.78 19.18 19.45
N GLU A 83 20.45 19.39 20.72
CA GLU A 83 20.03 18.33 21.64
C GLU A 83 18.70 17.71 21.21
N GLU A 84 17.74 18.54 20.78
CA GLU A 84 16.45 18.07 20.24
C GLU A 84 16.64 17.29 18.92
N LEU A 85 17.58 17.71 18.07
CA LEU A 85 17.92 16.99 16.84
C LEU A 85 18.45 15.59 17.14
N THR A 86 19.40 15.49 18.06
CA THR A 86 19.99 14.21 18.46
C THR A 86 18.95 13.27 19.08
N ALA A 87 17.97 13.82 19.81
CA ALA A 87 16.87 13.04 20.36
C ALA A 87 15.93 12.50 19.27
N LEU A 88 15.58 13.34 18.29
CA LEU A 88 14.72 12.96 17.16
C LEU A 88 15.39 11.90 16.27
N GLU A 89 16.69 12.03 15.99
CA GLU A 89 17.46 11.02 15.23
C GLU A 89 17.38 9.64 15.88
N ARG A 90 17.60 9.55 17.20
CA ARG A 90 17.49 8.28 17.95
C ARG A 90 16.09 7.68 17.89
N GLU A 91 15.05 8.52 17.93
CA GLU A 91 13.68 8.04 17.82
C GLU A 91 13.39 7.48 16.43
N ILE A 92 13.86 8.16 15.37
CA ILE A 92 13.74 7.68 13.98
C ILE A 92 14.46 6.34 13.81
N GLU A 93 15.67 6.19 14.36
CA GLU A 93 16.44 4.94 14.30
C GLU A 93 15.77 3.78 15.04
N GLN A 94 15.05 4.08 16.13
CA GLN A 94 14.33 3.09 16.93
C GLN A 94 12.92 2.82 16.41
N TRP A 95 12.43 3.63 15.46
CA TRP A 95 11.08 3.46 14.93
C TRP A 95 10.96 2.11 14.23
N GLN A 96 9.89 1.39 14.58
CA GLN A 96 9.55 0.12 13.97
C GLN A 96 8.14 0.20 13.44
N PHE A 97 7.93 -0.43 12.28
CA PHE A 97 6.61 -0.57 11.71
C PHE A 97 5.73 -1.41 12.64
N GLN A 98 4.61 -0.84 13.07
CA GLN A 98 3.61 -1.48 13.92
C GLN A 98 2.25 -1.34 13.26
N THR A 99 1.57 -2.45 13.00
CA THR A 99 0.14 -2.47 12.67
C THR A 99 -0.62 -2.70 13.97
N ASN A 100 -1.58 -1.82 14.29
CA ASN A 100 -2.52 -2.02 15.40
C ASN A 100 -3.37 -3.28 15.20
#